data_AF-A0A2G2L0T3-F1
#
_entry.id   AF-A0A2G2L0T3-F1
#
_cell.length_a   1.000
_cell.length_b   1.000
_cell.length_c   1.000
_cell.angle_alpha   90.00
_cell.angle_beta   90.00
_cell.angle_gamma   90.00
#
_symmetry.space_group_name_H-M   'P 1'
#
loop_
_entity.id
_entity.type
_entity.pdbx_description
1 polymer ?
#
loop_
_entity_poly.entity_id
_entity_poly.type
_entity_poly.pdbx_seq_one_letter_code
_entity_poly.pdbx_strand_id
1 'polypeptide(L)'
;MGSSLIITVAIAEAKESSTSLTRQQIIAFKSVTHKMGLLNAEYPELAEHSQQFDFDKSEQVVTFLKKSKAYPKIEAILQNSEIDDLREVFKISQKVMGGLYFLNRKKDDTNQSESQFETIRKVILANLARLEEQSESGFDNNNERLIKEMKEQLALLDEQLIIVKQAIESLNDVDKIFLDKNAIWFKQQFAPVSNR
;
A
#
# COMPACT_ATOMS: atom_id res chain seq x y z
N MET A 1 4.14 18.91 18.68
CA MET A 1 3.41 17.77 19.29
C MET A 1 2.27 17.40 18.34
N GLY A 2 2.10 16.18 17.85
CA GLY A 2 3.07 15.13 17.55
C GLY A 2 2.75 14.65 16.13
N SER A 3 3.78 14.47 15.31
CA SER A 3 3.64 13.94 13.96
C SER A 3 3.19 12.48 14.07
N SER A 4 1.91 12.21 13.79
CA SER A 4 1.43 10.85 13.57
C SER A 4 2.04 10.36 12.26
N LEU A 5 3.25 9.80 12.36
CA LEU A 5 3.87 9.02 11.29
C LEU A 5 3.05 7.74 11.16
N ILE A 6 2.08 7.80 10.24
CA ILE A 6 1.41 6.64 9.66
C ILE A 6 2.54 5.73 9.18
N ILE A 7 2.74 4.59 9.84
CA ILE A 7 3.59 3.54 9.30
C ILE A 7 2.98 3.15 7.96
N THR A 8 3.59 3.64 6.89
CA THR A 8 3.36 3.14 5.55
C THR A 8 4.07 1.79 5.52
N VAL A 9 3.36 0.75 5.95
CA VAL A 9 3.86 -0.61 5.83
C VAL A 9 3.94 -0.91 4.34
N ALA A 10 5.14 -1.12 3.82
CA ALA A 10 5.34 -1.75 2.52
C ALA A 10 4.98 -3.24 2.67
N ILE A 11 4.05 -3.75 1.87
CA ILE A 11 3.40 -5.06 2.10
C ILE A 11 3.45 -5.93 0.84
N ALA A 12 4.03 -7.13 0.99
CA ALA A 12 4.21 -8.17 -0.03
C ALA A 12 3.36 -9.42 0.12
N GLU A 13 3.26 -10.13 -1.01
CA GLU A 13 2.44 -11.33 -1.24
C GLU A 13 2.56 -12.33 -0.12
N ALA A 14 1.39 -12.65 0.41
CA ALA A 14 1.24 -13.75 1.33
C ALA A 14 0.46 -14.87 0.66
N LYS A 15 1.18 -15.95 0.35
CA LYS A 15 0.65 -17.15 -0.29
C LYS A 15 -0.59 -17.65 0.45
N GLU A 16 -1.72 -17.69 -0.26
CA GLU A 16 -3.08 -18.13 0.11
C GLU A 16 -3.36 -18.29 1.62
N SER A 17 -4.05 -17.33 2.23
CA SER A 17 -5.03 -17.71 3.26
C SER A 17 -6.41 -17.74 2.61
N SER A 18 -7.08 -18.89 2.75
CA SER A 18 -8.47 -19.10 2.36
C SER A 18 -9.47 -18.26 3.16
N THR A 19 -9.00 -17.41 4.08
CA THR A 19 -9.84 -16.58 4.93
C THR A 19 -10.24 -15.30 4.19
N SER A 20 -11.54 -15.19 3.90
CA SER A 20 -12.18 -13.99 3.36
C SER A 20 -12.19 -12.87 4.39
N LEU A 21 -12.07 -11.62 3.93
CA LEU A 21 -12.21 -10.42 4.75
C LEU A 21 -13.52 -10.43 5.52
N THR A 22 -13.42 -10.20 6.84
CA THR A 22 -14.56 -9.96 7.72
C THR A 22 -14.40 -8.64 8.47
N ARG A 23 -15.49 -8.13 9.05
CA ARG A 23 -15.41 -6.94 9.90
C ARG A 23 -14.48 -7.15 11.09
N GLN A 24 -14.52 -8.34 11.66
CA GLN A 24 -13.76 -8.71 12.85
C GLN A 24 -12.25 -8.72 12.55
N GLN A 25 -11.84 -9.31 11.43
CA GLN A 25 -10.44 -9.26 10.97
C GLN A 25 -9.95 -7.83 10.73
N ILE A 26 -10.77 -6.97 10.11
CA ILE A 26 -10.41 -5.56 9.88
C ILE A 26 -10.25 -4.79 11.20
N ILE A 27 -11.12 -5.05 12.18
CA ILE A 27 -11.03 -4.44 13.51
C ILE A 27 -9.77 -4.93 14.25
N ALA A 28 -9.52 -6.25 14.24
CA ALA A 28 -8.33 -6.84 14.83
C ALA A 28 -7.06 -6.28 14.18
N PHE A 29 -7.03 -6.19 12.85
CA PHE A 29 -5.93 -5.63 12.08
C PHE A 29 -5.63 -4.17 12.45
N LYS A 30 -6.66 -3.33 12.58
CA LYS A 30 -6.48 -1.95 13.03
C LYS A 30 -5.92 -1.87 14.44
N SER A 31 -6.42 -2.70 15.36
CA SER A 31 -5.92 -2.74 16.73
C SER A 31 -4.44 -3.16 16.78
N VAL A 32 -4.09 -4.24 16.07
CA VAL A 32 -2.71 -4.75 16.02
C VAL A 32 -1.78 -3.71 15.40
N THR A 33 -2.11 -3.16 14.22
CA THR A 33 -1.26 -2.17 13.55
C THR A 33 -1.13 -0.87 14.33
N HIS A 34 -2.18 -0.44 15.03
CA HIS A 34 -2.10 0.70 15.95
C HIS A 34 -1.14 0.42 17.11
N LYS A 35 -1.29 -0.70 17.81
CA LYS A 35 -0.42 -1.08 18.94
C LYS A 35 1.03 -1.27 18.50
N MET A 36 1.25 -1.93 17.36
CA MET A 36 2.59 -2.05 16.76
C MET A 36 3.15 -0.69 16.38
N GLY A 37 2.31 0.23 15.91
CA GLY A 37 2.71 1.60 15.59
C GLY A 37 3.23 2.39 16.79
N LEU A 38 2.68 2.14 17.98
CA LEU A 38 3.16 2.76 19.22
C LEU A 38 4.56 2.27 19.62
N LEU A 39 4.97 1.08 19.17
CA LEU A 39 6.30 0.55 19.47
C LEU A 39 7.42 1.37 18.81
N ASN A 40 7.15 2.11 17.73
CA ASN A 40 8.17 2.93 17.07
C ASN A 40 8.79 4.00 17.99
N ALA A 41 8.05 4.48 18.99
CA ALA A 41 8.57 5.43 19.96
C ALA A 41 9.57 4.79 20.93
N GLU A 42 9.40 3.49 21.21
CA GLU A 42 10.23 2.72 22.14
C GLU A 42 11.38 1.99 21.43
N TYR A 43 11.21 1.68 20.14
CA TYR A 43 12.13 0.92 19.29
C TYR A 43 12.34 1.65 17.96
N PRO A 44 13.12 2.75 17.95
CA PRO A 44 13.34 3.57 16.75
C PRO A 44 13.96 2.78 15.59
N GLU A 45 14.68 1.69 15.87
CA GLU A 45 15.25 0.80 14.85
C GLU A 45 14.19 0.19 13.92
N LEU A 46 12.93 0.05 14.40
CA LEU A 46 11.81 -0.42 13.59
C LEU A 46 11.45 0.60 12.52
N ALA A 47 11.45 1.89 12.86
CA ALA A 47 11.16 2.96 11.92
C ALA A 47 12.29 3.10 10.89
N GLU A 48 13.54 3.02 11.32
CA GLU A 48 14.72 3.13 10.43
C GLU A 48 14.75 1.99 9.40
N HIS A 49 14.50 0.76 9.82
CA HIS A 49 14.50 -0.39 8.90
C HIS A 49 13.23 -0.48 8.05
N SER A 50 12.11 0.12 8.48
CA SER A 50 10.87 0.10 7.68
C SER A 50 11.04 0.74 6.30
N GLN A 51 11.95 1.71 6.16
CA GLN A 51 12.24 2.40 4.89
C GLN A 51 13.09 1.55 3.93
N GLN A 52 13.65 0.44 4.41
CA GLN A 52 14.57 -0.42 3.64
C GLN A 52 13.88 -1.64 3.04
N PHE A 53 12.59 -1.85 3.36
CA PHE A 53 11.83 -2.99 2.87
C PHE A 53 10.96 -2.59 1.68
N ASP A 54 11.22 -3.24 0.55
CA ASP A 54 10.34 -3.16 -0.62
C ASP A 54 9.04 -3.93 -0.39
N PHE A 55 8.04 -3.56 -1.17
CA PHE A 55 6.71 -4.17 -1.17
C PHE A 55 6.69 -5.65 -1.53
N ASP A 56 7.79 -6.29 -1.94
CA ASP A 56 7.85 -7.72 -2.29
C ASP A 56 8.58 -8.59 -1.22
N LYS A 57 9.03 -7.99 -0.11
CA LYS A 57 9.92 -8.61 0.88
C LYS A 57 9.27 -8.93 2.24
N SER A 58 8.00 -9.35 2.28
CA SER A 58 7.27 -9.65 3.54
C SER A 58 8.02 -10.62 4.47
N GLU A 59 8.61 -11.68 3.94
CA GLU A 59 9.39 -12.63 4.75
C GLU A 59 10.66 -12.02 5.35
N GLN A 60 11.28 -11.03 4.69
CA GLN A 60 12.42 -10.31 5.26
C GLN A 60 11.97 -9.42 6.41
N VAL A 61 10.81 -8.75 6.27
CA VAL A 61 10.20 -7.96 7.35
C VAL A 61 9.85 -8.87 8.53
N VAL A 62 9.18 -10.00 8.30
CA VAL A 62 8.85 -10.98 9.35
C VAL A 62 10.12 -11.45 10.06
N THR A 63 11.17 -11.78 9.31
CA THR A 63 12.45 -12.24 9.87
C THR A 63 13.12 -11.15 10.70
N PHE A 64 13.12 -9.91 10.22
CA PHE A 64 13.65 -8.76 10.94
C PHE A 64 12.87 -8.52 12.23
N LEU A 65 11.54 -8.44 12.17
CA LEU A 65 10.68 -8.24 13.33
C LEU A 65 10.88 -9.33 14.37
N LYS A 66 11.01 -10.60 13.95
CA LYS A 66 11.30 -11.74 14.83
C LYS A 66 12.66 -11.69 15.52
N LYS A 67 13.65 -11.04 14.89
CA LYS A 67 15.00 -10.85 15.46
C LYS A 67 15.14 -9.57 16.25
N SER A 68 14.19 -8.65 16.14
CA SER A 68 14.23 -7.35 16.80
C SER A 68 14.02 -7.47 18.32
N LYS A 69 14.50 -6.47 19.07
CA LYS A 69 14.25 -6.36 20.51
C LYS A 69 12.78 -6.12 20.85
N ALA A 70 12.01 -5.62 19.88
CA ALA A 70 10.58 -5.40 20.02
C ALA A 70 9.76 -6.69 19.91
N TYR A 71 10.35 -7.80 19.42
CA TYR A 71 9.59 -9.02 19.13
C TYR A 71 8.74 -9.54 20.29
N PRO A 72 9.22 -9.60 21.55
CA PRO A 72 8.38 -10.06 22.66
C PRO A 72 7.10 -9.23 22.83
N LYS A 73 7.16 -7.91 22.58
CA LYS A 73 5.98 -7.04 22.63
C LYS A 73 5.08 -7.23 21.42
N ILE A 74 5.66 -7.41 20.24
CA ILE A 74 4.92 -7.72 19.00
C ILE A 74 4.16 -9.05 19.17
N GLU A 75 4.82 -10.08 19.70
CA GLU A 75 4.23 -11.38 19.96
C GLU A 75 3.09 -11.27 21.00
N ALA A 76 3.29 -10.51 22.07
CA ALA A 76 2.23 -10.25 23.04
C ALA A 76 1.04 -9.49 22.43
N ILE A 77 1.25 -8.57 21.50
CA ILE A 77 0.16 -7.89 20.77
C ILE A 77 -0.65 -8.90 19.95
N LEU A 78 0.03 -9.81 19.24
CA LEU A 78 -0.60 -10.83 18.41
C LEU A 78 -1.38 -11.84 19.25
N GLN A 79 -0.79 -12.35 20.34
CA GLN A 79 -1.44 -13.29 21.27
C GLN A 79 -2.70 -12.73 21.93
N ASN A 80 -2.78 -11.40 22.08
CA ASN A 80 -3.96 -10.70 22.60
C ASN A 80 -4.91 -10.21 21.49
N SER A 81 -4.76 -10.75 20.28
CA SER A 81 -5.58 -10.44 19.12
C SER A 81 -6.12 -11.72 18.50
N GLU A 82 -6.97 -11.57 17.49
CA GLU A 82 -7.47 -12.68 16.69
C GLU A 82 -6.62 -12.92 15.43
N ILE A 83 -5.40 -12.36 15.41
CA ILE A 83 -4.45 -12.53 14.30
C ILE A 83 -3.38 -13.51 14.76
N ASP A 84 -3.23 -14.60 14.02
CA ASP A 84 -2.38 -15.74 14.38
C ASP A 84 -0.91 -15.37 14.41
N ASP A 85 -0.43 -14.67 13.36
CA ASP A 85 0.96 -14.29 13.25
C ASP A 85 1.19 -13.02 12.39
N LEU A 86 2.46 -12.60 12.31
CA LEU A 86 2.87 -11.47 11.48
C LEU A 86 2.51 -11.67 10.00
N ARG A 87 2.54 -12.89 9.47
CA ARG A 87 2.19 -13.15 8.07
C ARG A 87 0.72 -12.87 7.83
N GLU A 88 -0.15 -13.24 8.77
CA GLU A 88 -1.57 -12.88 8.70
C GLU A 88 -1.79 -11.37 8.72
N VAL A 89 -1.04 -10.62 9.54
CA VAL A 89 -1.04 -9.14 9.48
C VAL A 89 -0.72 -8.65 8.07
N PHE A 90 0.33 -9.19 7.43
CA PHE A 90 0.68 -8.83 6.05
C PHE A 90 -0.42 -9.23 5.06
N LYS A 91 -0.98 -10.44 5.13
CA LYS A 91 -2.08 -10.88 4.24
C LYS A 91 -3.26 -9.91 4.30
N ILE A 92 -3.73 -9.61 5.52
CA ILE A 92 -4.87 -8.72 5.73
C ILE A 92 -4.56 -7.33 5.22
N SER A 93 -3.33 -6.83 5.44
CA SER A 93 -2.94 -5.51 4.96
C SER A 93 -2.91 -5.39 3.43
N GLN A 94 -2.52 -6.44 2.70
CA GLN A 94 -2.64 -6.47 1.23
C GLN A 94 -4.10 -6.40 0.79
N LYS A 95 -4.96 -7.21 1.39
CA LYS A 95 -6.40 -7.19 1.09
C LYS A 95 -7.04 -5.85 1.47
N VAL A 96 -6.58 -5.20 2.54
CA VAL A 96 -7.02 -3.84 2.91
C VAL A 96 -6.64 -2.85 1.83
N MET A 97 -5.37 -2.86 1.41
CA MET A 97 -4.87 -1.99 0.35
C MET A 97 -5.61 -2.23 -0.98
N GLY A 98 -5.74 -3.49 -1.38
CA GLY A 98 -6.52 -3.91 -2.55
C GLY A 98 -7.97 -3.47 -2.46
N GLY A 99 -8.59 -3.60 -1.29
CA GLY A 99 -9.98 -3.20 -1.06
C GLY A 99 -10.20 -1.70 -1.19
N LEU A 100 -9.25 -0.89 -0.70
CA LEU A 100 -9.28 0.57 -0.90
C LEU A 100 -9.20 0.93 -2.38
N TYR A 101 -8.29 0.30 -3.14
CA TYR A 101 -8.16 0.55 -4.57
C TYR A 101 -9.38 0.06 -5.37
N PHE A 102 -9.87 -1.15 -5.08
CA PHE A 102 -11.06 -1.73 -5.69
C PHE A 102 -12.29 -0.82 -5.52
N LEU A 103 -12.53 -0.34 -4.30
CA LEU A 103 -13.66 0.53 -4.00
C LEU A 103 -13.48 1.97 -4.51
N ASN A 104 -12.26 2.42 -4.80
CA ASN A 104 -12.01 3.71 -5.42
C ASN A 104 -12.24 3.64 -6.93
N ARG A 105 -11.84 2.55 -7.59
CA ARG A 105 -12.10 2.32 -9.03
C ARG A 105 -13.59 2.27 -9.36
N LYS A 106 -14.42 1.66 -8.50
CA LYS A 106 -15.87 1.57 -8.70
C LYS A 106 -16.61 2.91 -8.63
N LYS A 107 -16.04 3.95 -8.01
CA LYS A 107 -16.73 5.25 -7.89
C LYS A 107 -16.75 6.01 -9.22
N ASP A 108 -15.84 5.66 -10.12
CA ASP A 108 -15.77 6.20 -11.47
C ASP A 108 -16.66 5.35 -12.39
N ASP A 109 -17.97 5.52 -12.22
CA ASP A 109 -19.07 4.72 -12.79
C ASP A 109 -19.32 4.95 -14.29
N THR A 110 -18.24 5.16 -15.05
CA THR A 110 -18.23 4.96 -16.49
C THR A 110 -17.48 3.66 -16.75
N ASN A 111 -17.97 2.83 -17.66
CA ASN A 111 -17.45 1.49 -17.98
C ASN A 111 -15.99 1.43 -18.50
N GLN A 112 -15.15 2.40 -18.15
CA GLN A 112 -13.73 2.53 -18.49
C GLN A 112 -12.93 3.28 -17.41
N SER A 113 -13.19 3.10 -16.11
CA SER A 113 -12.28 3.70 -15.12
C SER A 113 -10.94 2.96 -15.08
N GLU A 114 -10.06 3.41 -15.95
CA GLU A 114 -8.63 3.37 -15.69
C GLU A 114 -8.38 3.97 -14.30
N SER A 115 -7.52 3.33 -13.52
CA SER A 115 -7.12 3.93 -12.25
C SER A 115 -6.51 5.30 -12.53
N GLN A 116 -6.65 6.24 -11.61
CA GLN A 116 -6.01 7.56 -11.71
C GLN A 116 -4.52 7.44 -12.08
N PHE A 117 -3.84 6.40 -11.59
CA PHE A 117 -2.46 6.07 -11.93
C PHE A 117 -2.25 5.73 -13.42
N GLU A 118 -3.12 4.91 -14.03
CA GLU A 118 -3.04 4.59 -15.47
C GLU A 118 -3.32 5.84 -16.33
N THR A 119 -4.24 6.71 -15.91
CA THR A 119 -4.49 8.00 -16.58
C THR A 119 -3.26 8.91 -16.53
N ILE A 120 -2.66 9.08 -15.34
CA ILE A 120 -1.44 9.88 -15.17
C ILE A 120 -0.31 9.30 -16.02
N ARG A 121 -0.15 7.97 -16.04
CA ARG A 121 0.86 7.26 -16.84
C ARG A 121 0.75 7.60 -18.32
N LYS A 122 -0.46 7.53 -18.87
CA LYS A 122 -0.71 7.85 -20.28
C LYS A 122 -0.36 9.31 -20.61
N VAL A 123 -0.70 10.24 -19.72
CA VAL A 123 -0.37 11.67 -19.91
C VAL A 123 1.14 11.88 -19.91
N ILE A 124 1.88 11.25 -18.99
CA ILE A 124 3.34 11.34 -18.95
C ILE A 124 3.95 10.76 -20.23
N LEU A 125 3.50 9.58 -20.68
CA LEU A 125 3.96 8.96 -21.92
C LEU A 125 3.72 9.85 -23.14
N ALA A 126 2.52 10.44 -23.26
CA ALA A 126 2.19 11.33 -24.38
C ALA A 126 3.06 12.60 -24.38
N ASN A 127 3.29 13.20 -23.20
CA ASN A 127 4.15 14.38 -23.07
C ASN A 127 5.62 14.06 -23.38
N LEU A 128 6.08 12.87 -22.96
CA LEU A 128 7.45 12.42 -23.19
C LEU A 128 7.71 12.19 -24.68
N ALA A 129 6.78 11.53 -25.40
CA ALA A 129 6.86 11.36 -26.84
C ALA A 129 6.96 12.71 -27.58
N ARG A 130 6.16 13.70 -27.16
CA ARG A 130 6.19 15.06 -27.73
C ARG A 130 7.54 15.76 -27.49
N LEU A 131 8.11 15.62 -26.29
CA LEU A 131 9.39 16.24 -25.95
C LEU A 131 10.56 15.57 -26.68
N GLU A 132 10.51 14.25 -26.85
CA GLU A 132 11.50 13.50 -27.63
C GLU A 132 11.46 13.95 -29.10
N GLU A 133 10.28 14.04 -29.73
CA GLU A 133 10.09 14.57 -31.09
C GLU A 133 10.64 16.00 -31.24
N GLN A 134 10.39 16.87 -30.25
CA GLN A 134 10.90 18.25 -30.26
C GLN A 134 12.43 18.31 -30.12
N SER A 135 13.02 17.40 -29.33
CA SER A 135 14.47 17.33 -29.15
C SER A 135 15.19 16.88 -30.43
N GLU A 136 14.61 15.94 -31.19
CA GLU A 136 15.14 15.47 -32.47
C GLU A 136 15.07 16.55 -33.58
N SER A 137 14.09 17.45 -33.49
CA SER A 137 13.97 18.61 -34.41
C SER A 137 14.95 19.76 -34.12
N GLY A 138 15.79 19.60 -33.09
CA GLY A 138 16.88 20.48 -32.72
C GLY A 138 16.47 21.61 -31.79
N PHE A 139 16.30 21.35 -30.48
CA PHE A 139 16.28 22.39 -29.45
C PHE A 139 16.56 21.86 -28.01
N ASP A 140 17.51 22.55 -27.37
CA ASP A 140 17.66 22.81 -25.92
C ASP A 140 18.03 21.66 -24.94
N ASN A 141 19.18 21.80 -24.26
CA ASN A 141 19.61 20.95 -23.14
C ASN A 141 18.59 20.93 -21.97
N ASN A 142 17.68 21.90 -21.91
CA ASN A 142 16.55 21.90 -20.98
C ASN A 142 15.55 20.76 -21.23
N ASN A 143 15.37 20.33 -22.48
CA ASN A 143 14.47 19.23 -22.84
C ASN A 143 15.06 17.88 -22.40
N GLU A 144 16.38 17.68 -22.52
CA GLU A 144 17.03 16.45 -22.06
C GLU A 144 16.84 16.21 -20.56
N ARG A 145 17.00 17.26 -19.74
CA ARG A 145 16.75 17.17 -18.29
C ARG A 145 15.29 16.84 -17.99
N LEU A 146 14.34 17.51 -18.65
CA LEU A 146 12.91 17.28 -18.46
C LEU A 146 12.50 15.87 -18.88
N ILE A 147 13.02 15.37 -20.01
CA ILE A 147 12.81 13.99 -20.47
C ILE A 147 13.32 13.01 -19.43
N LYS A 148 14.52 13.24 -18.88
CA LYS A 148 15.08 12.38 -17.82
C LYS A 148 14.19 12.37 -16.57
N GLU A 149 13.79 13.53 -16.05
CA GLU A 149 12.91 13.63 -14.87
C GLU A 149 11.57 12.94 -15.12
N MET A 150 11.00 13.08 -16.32
CA MET A 150 9.75 12.40 -16.68
C MET A 150 9.92 10.89 -16.80
N LYS A 151 11.06 10.38 -17.28
CA LYS A 151 11.39 8.94 -17.29
C LYS A 151 11.50 8.39 -15.86
N GLU A 152 12.13 9.13 -14.97
CA GLU A 152 12.24 8.76 -13.54
C GLU A 152 10.86 8.74 -12.87
N GLN A 153 10.02 9.76 -13.10
CA GLN A 153 8.64 9.78 -12.60
C GLN A 153 7.80 8.64 -13.16
N LEU A 154 7.97 8.31 -14.45
CA LEU A 154 7.27 7.19 -15.09
C LEU A 154 7.69 5.85 -14.48
N ALA A 155 8.98 5.65 -14.20
CA ALA A 155 9.47 4.44 -13.55
C ALA A 155 8.87 4.26 -12.14
N LEU A 156 8.86 5.32 -11.34
CA LEU A 156 8.22 5.31 -10.02
C LEU A 156 6.71 5.03 -10.09
N LEU A 157 6.04 5.57 -11.10
CA LEU A 157 4.62 5.34 -11.33
C LEU A 157 4.33 3.89 -11.76
N ASP A 158 5.20 3.32 -12.60
CA ASP A 158 5.11 1.92 -13.03
C ASP A 158 5.30 0.96 -11.85
N GLU A 159 6.24 1.23 -10.95
CA GLU A 159 6.40 0.49 -9.70
C GLU A 159 5.13 0.56 -8.82
N GLN A 160 4.56 1.75 -8.66
CA GLN A 160 3.31 1.93 -7.91
C GLN A 160 2.14 1.17 -8.55
N LEU A 161 2.03 1.17 -9.88
CA LEU A 161 1.00 0.43 -10.60
C LEU A 161 1.11 -1.08 -10.40
N ILE A 162 2.33 -1.62 -10.34
CA ILE A 162 2.55 -3.04 -10.03
C ILE A 162 2.00 -3.36 -8.63
N ILE A 163 2.33 -2.54 -7.62
CA ILE A 163 1.86 -2.72 -6.25
C ILE A 163 0.32 -2.65 -6.18
N VAL A 164 -0.29 -1.69 -6.87
CA VAL A 164 -1.76 -1.55 -6.93
C VAL A 164 -2.40 -2.79 -7.56
N LYS A 165 -1.86 -3.28 -8.68
CA LYS A 165 -2.37 -4.47 -9.38
C LYS A 165 -2.30 -5.70 -8.50
N GLN A 166 -1.14 -5.96 -7.89
CA GLN A 166 -0.93 -7.07 -6.96
C GLN A 166 -1.89 -6.99 -5.75
N ALA A 167 -2.09 -5.78 -5.21
CA ALA A 167 -3.03 -5.59 -4.10
C ALA A 167 -4.46 -5.93 -4.49
N ILE A 168 -4.93 -5.50 -5.67
CA ILE A 168 -6.27 -5.84 -6.17
C ILE A 168 -6.38 -7.35 -6.46
N GLU A 169 -5.34 -7.96 -7.02
CA GLU A 169 -5.27 -9.40 -7.32
C GLU A 169 -5.28 -10.25 -6.04
N SER A 170 -4.84 -9.71 -4.91
CA SER A 170 -4.94 -10.37 -3.60
C SER A 170 -6.39 -10.56 -3.11
N LEU A 171 -7.37 -9.88 -3.72
CA LEU A 171 -8.79 -10.00 -3.39
C LEU A 171 -9.45 -11.15 -4.16
N ASN A 172 -9.99 -12.11 -3.41
CA ASN A 172 -10.88 -13.11 -4.01
C ASN A 172 -12.31 -12.57 -4.16
N ASP A 173 -13.20 -13.35 -4.78
CA ASP A 173 -14.58 -12.90 -5.04
C ASP A 173 -15.40 -12.70 -3.76
N VAL A 174 -15.11 -13.48 -2.70
CA VAL A 174 -15.76 -13.30 -1.39
C VAL A 174 -15.35 -11.96 -0.77
N ASP A 175 -14.06 -11.60 -0.88
CA ASP A 175 -13.54 -10.31 -0.42
C ASP A 175 -14.21 -9.15 -1.16
N LYS A 176 -14.33 -9.24 -2.49
CA LYS A 176 -15.01 -8.22 -3.32
C LYS A 176 -16.48 -8.05 -2.93
N ILE A 177 -17.20 -9.16 -2.74
CA ILE A 177 -18.61 -9.15 -2.28
C ILE A 177 -18.71 -8.51 -0.88
N PHE A 178 -17.80 -8.85 0.04
CA PHE A 178 -17.75 -8.25 1.36
C PHE A 178 -17.53 -6.74 1.27
N LEU A 179 -16.56 -6.30 0.47
CA LEU A 179 -16.23 -4.89 0.28
C LEU A 179 -17.40 -4.12 -0.32
N ASP A 180 -18.08 -4.67 -1.33
CA ASP A 180 -19.26 -4.04 -1.93
C ASP A 180 -20.37 -3.81 -0.90
N LYS A 181 -20.67 -4.83 -0.09
CA LYS A 181 -21.71 -4.74 0.95
C LYS A 181 -21.33 -3.80 2.10
N ASN A 182 -20.05 -3.52 2.28
CA ASN A 182 -19.53 -2.77 3.44
C ASN A 182 -18.74 -1.53 3.04
N ALA A 183 -18.87 -1.03 1.80
CA ALA A 183 -17.97 -0.04 1.22
C ALA A 183 -17.83 1.23 2.08
N ILE A 184 -18.95 1.79 2.56
CA ILE A 184 -18.96 2.99 3.40
C ILE A 184 -18.23 2.74 4.71
N TRP A 185 -18.62 1.68 5.42
CA TRP A 185 -18.01 1.31 6.70
C TRP A 185 -16.52 1.04 6.56
N PHE A 186 -16.13 0.29 5.53
CA PHE A 186 -14.74 -0.06 5.26
C PHE A 186 -13.90 1.19 4.98
N LYS A 187 -14.36 2.11 4.12
CA LYS A 187 -13.67 3.39 3.86
C LYS A 187 -13.54 4.23 5.13
N GLN A 188 -14.56 4.27 5.98
CA GLN A 188 -14.50 4.99 7.27
C GLN A 188 -13.46 4.39 8.22
N GLN A 189 -13.18 3.09 8.15
CA GLN A 189 -12.14 2.49 8.98
C GLN A 189 -10.74 3.02 8.67
N PHE A 190 -10.50 3.49 7.45
CA PHE A 190 -9.19 3.95 6.98
C PHE A 190 -9.19 5.41 6.52
N ALA A 191 -10.27 6.14 6.81
CA ALA A 191 -10.30 7.57 6.56
C ALA A 191 -9.30 8.27 7.50
N PRO A 192 -8.56 9.29 7.02
CA PRO A 192 -7.72 10.09 7.89
C PRO A 192 -8.60 10.69 8.99
N VAL A 193 -8.16 10.54 10.24
CA VAL A 193 -8.83 11.16 11.39
C VAL A 193 -8.72 12.67 11.18
N SER A 194 -9.83 13.30 10.81
CA SER A 194 -9.91 14.75 10.75
C SER A 194 -9.86 15.23 12.19
N ASN A 195 -8.74 15.85 12.58
CA ASN A 195 -8.65 16.54 13.87
C ASN A 195 -9.80 17.58 13.91
N ARG A 196 -10.81 17.31 14.72
CA ARG A 196 -11.78 18.29 15.21
C ARG A 196 -11.35 18.72 16.59
#